data_AF-A0AAV4SYL1-F1
#
_entry.id   AF-A0AAV4SYL1-F1
#
_cell.length_a   1.000
_cell.length_b   1.000
_cell.length_c   1.000
_cell.angle_alpha   90.00
_cell.angle_beta   90.00
_cell.angle_gamma   90.00
#
_symmetry.space_group_name_H-M   'P 1'
#
loop_
_entity.id
_entity.type
_entity.pdbx_description
1 polymer ?
#
loop_
_entity_poly.entity_id
_entity_poly.type
_entity_poly.pdbx_seq_one_letter_code
_entity_poly.pdbx_strand_id
1 'polypeptide(L)'
;MCKEQIKVYEALKDIPGLHVYLKDEIPEHYHIKHNRLTLPILLVASKNYYIRGLDIPGKSIPTGSSISLGAHGYDPYEVPDMRGIFFARGPGLKKNYISPPLQMVDIYSILCELLGIEPLPNNGTKSITKGIVALPYSAADRFAQSSILQVAAGICIILYARLHHYITCLT
;
A
#
# COMPACT_ATOMS: atom_id res chain seq x y z
N MET A 1 0.37 8.89 -34.00
CA MET A 1 1.47 7.90 -33.89
C MET A 1 2.44 8.09 -35.05
N CYS A 2 3.76 8.09 -34.84
CA CYS A 2 4.73 8.25 -35.93
C CYS A 2 4.94 6.91 -36.68
N LYS A 3 5.46 6.96 -37.91
CA LYS A 3 5.70 5.77 -38.75
C LYS A 3 6.60 4.73 -38.05
N GLU A 4 7.57 5.19 -37.27
CA GLU A 4 8.49 4.33 -36.53
C GLU A 4 7.79 3.54 -35.42
N GLN A 5 6.87 4.16 -34.68
CA GLN A 5 6.10 3.51 -33.61
C GLN A 5 5.22 2.38 -34.17
N ILE A 6 4.56 2.61 -35.31
CA ILE A 6 3.76 1.57 -35.98
C ILE A 6 4.64 0.38 -36.34
N LYS A 7 5.82 0.64 -36.92
CA LYS A 7 6.77 -0.42 -37.29
C LYS A 7 7.21 -1.23 -36.08
N VAL A 8 7.47 -0.58 -34.94
CA VAL A 8 7.85 -1.27 -33.69
C VAL A 8 6.70 -2.10 -33.14
N TYR A 9 5.48 -1.55 -33.09
CA TYR A 9 4.30 -2.26 -32.63
C TYR A 9 4.03 -3.53 -33.45
N GLU A 10 3.99 -3.39 -34.78
CA GLU A 10 3.75 -4.51 -35.70
C GLU A 10 4.81 -5.61 -35.58
N ALA A 11 6.06 -5.24 -35.28
CA ALA A 11 7.14 -6.21 -35.09
C ALA A 11 7.05 -7.00 -33.76
N LEU A 12 6.33 -6.48 -32.76
CA LEU A 12 6.33 -7.03 -31.40
C LEU A 12 5.00 -7.68 -30.99
N LYS A 13 3.87 -7.28 -31.59
CA LYS A 13 2.52 -7.62 -31.12
C LYS A 13 2.19 -9.12 -31.05
N ASP A 14 2.83 -9.93 -31.89
CA ASP A 14 2.55 -11.37 -32.00
C ASP A 14 3.58 -12.25 -31.26
N ILE A 15 4.45 -11.65 -30.43
CA ILE A 15 5.44 -12.40 -29.65
C ILE A 15 4.75 -13.12 -28.47
N PRO A 16 4.88 -14.45 -28.35
CA PRO A 16 4.33 -15.19 -27.21
C PRO A 16 4.84 -14.67 -25.87
N GLY A 17 3.93 -14.45 -24.92
CA GLY A 17 4.27 -13.97 -23.57
C GLY A 17 4.60 -12.49 -23.48
N LEU A 18 4.32 -11.71 -24.53
CA LEU A 18 4.48 -10.27 -24.57
C LEU A 18 3.15 -9.61 -24.92
N HIS A 19 2.65 -8.76 -24.03
CA HIS A 19 1.57 -7.84 -24.35
C HIS A 19 2.17 -6.49 -24.79
N VAL A 20 1.70 -6.00 -25.93
CA VAL A 20 2.16 -4.74 -26.52
C VAL A 20 0.96 -3.81 -26.60
N TYR A 21 1.00 -2.70 -25.88
CA TYR A 21 -0.06 -1.70 -25.89
C TYR A 21 0.46 -0.41 -26.52
N LEU A 22 -0.30 0.15 -27.46
CA LEU A 22 -0.17 1.57 -27.76
C LEU A 22 -0.65 2.38 -26.55
N LYS A 23 -0.16 3.61 -26.39
CA LYS A 23 -0.52 4.47 -25.26
C LYS A 23 -2.03 4.57 -25.03
N ASP A 24 -2.79 4.72 -26.11
CA ASP A 24 -4.26 4.86 -26.03
C ASP A 24 -4.99 3.54 -25.75
N GLU A 25 -4.28 2.41 -25.81
CA GLU A 25 -4.79 1.05 -25.58
C GLU A 25 -4.33 0.48 -24.23
N ILE A 26 -3.46 1.20 -23.49
CA ILE A 26 -3.03 0.78 -22.15
C ILE A 26 -4.29 0.56 -21.28
N PRO A 27 -4.42 -0.63 -20.65
CA PRO A 27 -5.54 -0.92 -19.77
C PRO A 27 -5.70 0.10 -18.65
N GLU A 28 -6.95 0.51 -18.39
CA GLU A 28 -7.25 1.60 -17.46
C GLU A 28 -6.83 1.26 -16.02
N HIS A 29 -6.85 -0.02 -15.64
CA HIS A 29 -6.47 -0.48 -14.30
C HIS A 29 -5.01 -0.21 -13.93
N TYR A 30 -4.13 0.07 -14.89
CA TYR A 30 -2.77 0.50 -14.60
C TYR A 30 -2.69 1.97 -14.17
N HIS A 31 -3.67 2.80 -14.51
CA HIS A 31 -3.71 4.24 -14.20
C HIS A 31 -2.48 5.04 -14.66
N ILE A 32 -1.72 4.55 -15.65
CA ILE A 32 -0.54 5.25 -16.20
C ILE A 32 -0.82 5.92 -17.54
N LYS A 33 -1.93 5.59 -18.21
CA LYS A 33 -2.26 6.06 -19.56
C LYS A 33 -2.17 7.59 -19.73
N HIS A 34 -2.76 8.32 -18.78
CA HIS A 34 -2.95 9.78 -18.83
C HIS A 34 -1.80 10.57 -18.21
N ASN A 35 -0.55 10.15 -18.45
CA ASN A 35 0.64 10.85 -17.95
C ASN A 35 1.57 11.26 -19.11
N ARG A 36 2.21 12.43 -18.99
CA ARG A 36 3.20 12.94 -19.95
C ARG A 36 4.42 12.02 -20.08
N LEU A 37 4.82 11.36 -18.99
CA LEU A 37 5.96 10.44 -18.95
C LEU A 37 5.64 9.05 -19.51
N THR A 38 4.37 8.73 -19.70
CA THR A 38 3.97 7.46 -20.31
C THR A 38 4.34 7.45 -21.78
N LEU A 39 5.21 6.51 -22.13
CA LEU A 39 5.75 6.36 -23.46
C LEU A 39 4.66 5.91 -24.46
N PRO A 40 4.89 6.12 -25.77
CA PRO A 40 3.92 5.78 -26.80
C PRO A 40 3.58 4.29 -26.92
N ILE A 41 4.49 3.40 -26.48
CA ILE A 41 4.32 1.95 -26.48
C ILE A 41 4.70 1.43 -25.09
N LEU A 42 3.83 0.59 -24.51
CA LEU A 42 4.07 -0.14 -23.28
C LEU A 42 4.23 -1.63 -23.61
N LEU A 43 5.27 -2.24 -23.03
CA LEU A 43 5.52 -3.67 -23.12
C LEU A 43 5.27 -4.29 -21.74
N VAL A 44 4.44 -5.33 -21.68
CA VAL A 44 4.17 -6.08 -20.45
C VAL A 44 4.46 -7.55 -20.70
N ALA A 45 5.44 -8.10 -19.99
CA ALA A 45 5.73 -9.52 -20.05
C ALA A 45 4.66 -10.31 -19.29
N SER A 46 4.26 -11.47 -19.82
CA SER A 46 3.45 -12.44 -19.08
C SER A 46 4.31 -13.17 -18.03
N LYS A 47 3.67 -13.85 -17.07
CA LYS A 47 4.38 -14.67 -16.07
C LYS A 47 5.37 -15.63 -16.74
N ASN A 48 6.58 -15.73 -16.18
CA ASN A 48 7.72 -16.54 -16.66
C ASN A 48 8.42 -16.03 -17.93
N TYR A 49 8.06 -14.86 -18.46
CA TYR A 49 8.79 -14.19 -19.54
C TYR A 49 9.65 -13.05 -18.99
N TYR A 50 10.77 -12.76 -19.64
CA TYR A 50 11.64 -11.65 -19.25
C TYR A 50 12.05 -10.85 -20.48
N ILE A 51 11.80 -9.54 -20.47
CA ILE A 51 12.21 -8.65 -21.56
C ILE A 51 13.59 -8.11 -21.23
N ARG A 52 14.56 -8.46 -22.09
CA ARG A 52 15.94 -8.00 -21.98
C ARG A 52 16.31 -7.20 -23.22
N GLY A 53 16.92 -6.04 -23.02
CA GLY A 53 17.57 -5.31 -24.10
C GLY A 53 18.74 -6.11 -24.69
N LEU A 54 19.04 -5.88 -25.97
CA LEU A 54 20.22 -6.47 -26.59
C LEU A 54 21.48 -5.77 -26.07
N ASP A 55 22.53 -6.55 -25.78
CA ASP A 55 23.87 -6.01 -25.51
C ASP A 55 24.49 -5.54 -26.82
N ILE A 56 24.21 -4.28 -27.20
CA ILE A 56 24.77 -3.67 -28.40
C ILE A 56 25.94 -2.78 -27.97
N PRO A 57 27.19 -3.11 -28.38
CA PRO A 57 28.37 -2.32 -28.03
C PRO A 57 28.19 -0.83 -28.36
N GLY A 58 28.44 0.02 -27.37
CA GLY A 58 28.30 1.48 -27.51
C GLY A 58 26.86 2.02 -27.53
N LYS A 59 25.83 1.16 -27.43
CA LYS A 59 24.41 1.57 -27.39
C LYS A 59 23.64 1.09 -26.17
N SER A 60 24.14 0.09 -25.45
CA SER A 60 23.57 -0.39 -24.19
C SER A 60 24.66 -0.60 -23.15
N ILE A 61 24.31 -0.41 -21.88
CA ILE A 61 25.15 -0.85 -20.75
C ILE A 61 25.09 -2.39 -20.74
N PRO A 62 26.21 -3.12 -20.86
CA PRO A 62 26.20 -4.57 -20.84
C PRO A 62 25.61 -5.07 -19.52
N THR A 63 24.55 -5.88 -19.57
CA THR A 63 23.88 -6.32 -18.33
C THR A 63 24.41 -7.67 -17.79
N GLY A 64 25.50 -8.19 -18.37
CA GLY A 64 26.03 -9.52 -18.06
C GLY A 64 25.14 -10.66 -18.58
N SER A 65 25.66 -11.90 -18.55
CA SER A 65 24.93 -13.10 -19.01
C SER A 65 24.05 -13.75 -17.94
N SER A 66 24.09 -13.24 -16.70
CA SER A 66 23.30 -13.79 -15.60
C SER A 66 21.83 -13.42 -15.74
N ILE A 67 20.97 -14.44 -15.96
CA ILE A 67 19.52 -14.28 -15.84
C ILE A 67 19.19 -14.34 -14.36
N SER A 68 18.48 -13.34 -13.85
CA SER A 68 18.01 -13.36 -12.46
C SER A 68 17.06 -14.53 -12.24
N LEU A 69 17.24 -15.28 -11.16
CA LEU A 69 16.35 -16.39 -10.78
C LEU A 69 14.96 -15.90 -10.36
N GLY A 70 14.81 -14.60 -10.07
CA GLY A 70 13.53 -13.97 -9.76
C GLY A 70 13.46 -12.56 -10.38
N ALA A 71 12.25 -12.15 -10.75
CA ALA A 71 12.00 -10.81 -11.29
C ALA A 71 10.66 -10.28 -10.76
N HIS A 72 10.46 -8.97 -10.89
CA HIS A 72 9.25 -8.27 -10.50
C HIS A 72 8.89 -7.20 -11.54
N GLY A 73 7.69 -6.62 -11.43
CA GLY A 73 7.19 -5.60 -12.35
C GLY A 73 6.19 -6.12 -13.40
N TYR A 74 5.75 -7.37 -13.26
CA TYR A 74 4.63 -7.93 -14.03
C TYR A 74 3.30 -7.28 -13.63
N ASP A 75 2.24 -7.51 -14.40
CA ASP A 75 0.89 -7.06 -14.05
C ASP A 75 0.45 -7.67 -12.69
N PRO A 76 0.20 -6.84 -11.65
CA PRO A 76 -0.23 -7.34 -10.35
C PRO A 76 -1.65 -7.90 -10.31
N TYR A 77 -2.48 -7.59 -11.31
CA TYR A 77 -3.84 -8.12 -11.45
C TYR A 77 -3.84 -9.53 -12.06
N GLU A 78 -2.88 -9.82 -12.95
CA GLU A 78 -2.76 -11.14 -13.59
C GLU A 78 -1.79 -12.08 -12.87
N VAL A 79 -0.76 -11.55 -12.20
CA VAL A 79 0.31 -12.33 -11.57
C VAL A 79 0.25 -12.19 -10.05
N PRO A 80 -0.35 -13.16 -9.32
CA PRO A 80 -0.49 -13.10 -7.87
C PRO A 80 0.83 -12.97 -7.10
N ASP A 81 1.95 -13.42 -7.69
CA ASP A 81 3.29 -13.35 -7.09
C ASP A 81 3.79 -11.89 -6.93
N MET A 82 3.17 -10.93 -7.63
CA MET A 82 3.46 -9.50 -7.49
C MET A 82 2.73 -8.84 -6.32
N ARG A 83 1.87 -9.57 -5.61
CA ARG A 83 1.10 -9.02 -4.48
C ARG A 83 1.99 -8.88 -3.25
N GLY A 84 1.94 -7.69 -2.66
CA GLY A 84 2.59 -7.41 -1.37
C GLY A 84 1.83 -8.03 -0.19
N ILE A 85 2.52 -8.10 0.95
CA ILE A 85 1.96 -8.54 2.21
C ILE A 85 1.63 -7.31 3.07
N PHE A 86 0.45 -7.30 3.70
CA PHE A 86 0.05 -6.26 4.64
C PHE A 86 -0.37 -6.85 5.98
N PHE A 87 0.31 -6.45 7.06
CA PHE A 87 -0.05 -6.76 8.44
C PHE A 87 -0.03 -5.48 9.26
N ALA A 88 -1.00 -5.32 10.15
CA ALA A 88 -1.08 -4.17 11.02
C ALA A 88 -1.56 -4.58 12.42
N ARG A 89 -0.98 -3.97 13.45
CA ARG A 89 -1.37 -4.19 14.86
C ARG A 89 -1.26 -2.88 15.61
N GLY A 90 -2.30 -2.53 16.36
CA GLY A 90 -2.32 -1.33 17.16
C GLY A 90 -3.68 -1.10 17.82
N PRO A 91 -3.76 -0.16 18.77
CA PRO A 91 -5.00 0.12 19.50
C PRO A 91 -6.12 0.72 18.62
N GLY A 92 -5.78 1.44 17.54
CA GLY A 92 -6.75 2.01 16.60
C GLY A 92 -7.26 1.04 15.52
N LEU A 93 -6.74 -0.19 15.48
CA LEU A 93 -7.08 -1.19 14.47
C LEU A 93 -8.03 -2.25 15.03
N LYS A 94 -8.92 -2.77 14.20
CA LYS A 94 -9.76 -3.92 14.60
C LYS A 94 -8.89 -5.13 14.92
N LYS A 95 -9.24 -5.81 16.01
CA LYS A 95 -8.57 -7.05 16.42
C LYS A 95 -9.16 -8.24 15.67
N ASN A 96 -8.34 -9.25 15.38
CA ASN A 96 -8.73 -10.50 14.71
C ASN A 96 -9.52 -10.27 13.41
N TYR A 97 -9.16 -9.21 12.67
CA TYR A 97 -9.81 -8.82 11.44
C TYR A 97 -8.94 -9.20 10.23
N ILE A 98 -9.55 -9.89 9.26
CA ILE A 98 -8.94 -10.18 7.97
C ILE A 98 -9.60 -9.25 6.95
N SER A 99 -8.81 -8.36 6.37
CA SER A 99 -9.30 -7.47 5.33
C SER A 99 -9.47 -8.23 4.01
N PRO A 100 -10.43 -7.84 3.15
CA PRO A 100 -10.31 -8.09 1.71
C PRO A 100 -8.99 -7.53 1.15
N PRO A 101 -8.56 -7.97 -0.05
CA PRO A 101 -7.37 -7.44 -0.70
C PRO A 101 -7.39 -5.92 -0.79
N LEU A 102 -6.24 -5.31 -0.49
CA LEU A 102 -6.03 -3.87 -0.48
C LEU A 102 -5.22 -3.46 -1.69
N GLN A 103 -5.44 -2.23 -2.17
CA GLN A 103 -4.52 -1.59 -3.08
C GLN A 103 -3.52 -0.74 -2.28
N MET A 104 -2.28 -0.62 -2.74
CA MET A 104 -1.28 0.18 -2.02
C MET A 104 -1.71 1.64 -1.84
N VAL A 105 -2.52 2.18 -2.76
CA VAL A 105 -3.07 3.53 -2.68
C VAL A 105 -4.02 3.73 -1.50
N ASP A 106 -4.61 2.66 -0.94
CA ASP A 106 -5.51 2.74 0.20
C ASP A 106 -4.78 3.04 1.51
N ILE A 107 -3.48 2.69 1.59
CA ILE A 107 -2.67 2.78 2.82
C ILE A 107 -2.61 4.22 3.34
N TYR A 108 -2.49 5.21 2.45
CA TYR A 108 -2.47 6.63 2.85
C TYR A 108 -3.72 7.02 3.65
N SER A 109 -4.90 6.64 3.16
CA SER A 109 -6.17 6.97 3.82
C SER A 109 -6.32 6.24 5.17
N ILE A 110 -5.83 4.99 5.28
CA ILE A 110 -5.80 4.25 6.55
C ILE A 110 -4.93 4.99 7.57
N LEU A 111 -3.74 5.46 7.16
CA LEU A 111 -2.82 6.18 8.04
C LEU A 111 -3.41 7.52 8.50
N CYS A 112 -4.02 8.30 7.60
CA CYS A 112 -4.69 9.55 7.95
C CYS A 112 -5.79 9.32 9.00
N GLU A 113 -6.63 8.29 8.82
CA GLU A 113 -7.70 7.98 9.77
C GLU A 113 -7.16 7.53 11.15
N LEU A 114 -6.09 6.73 11.18
CA LEU A 114 -5.42 6.33 12.42
C LEU A 114 -4.74 7.49 13.15
N LEU A 115 -4.30 8.52 12.43
CA LEU A 115 -3.65 9.69 13.00
C LEU A 115 -4.65 10.80 13.39
N GLY A 116 -5.89 10.70 12.93
CA GLY A 116 -6.91 11.74 13.07
C GLY A 116 -6.62 12.98 12.21
N ILE A 117 -6.05 12.78 11.02
CA ILE A 117 -5.70 13.84 10.06
C ILE A 117 -6.64 13.74 8.87
N GLU A 118 -7.14 14.88 8.37
CA GLU A 118 -7.94 14.89 7.15
C GLU A 118 -7.06 14.54 5.94
N PRO A 119 -7.40 13.49 5.17
CA PRO A 119 -6.62 13.13 3.99
C PRO A 119 -6.76 14.18 2.89
N LEU A 120 -5.65 14.48 2.21
CA LEU A 120 -5.67 15.25 0.97
C LEU A 120 -6.25 14.42 -0.19
N PRO A 121 -6.64 15.05 -1.31
CA PRO A 121 -7.12 14.33 -2.49
C PRO A 121 -6.14 13.23 -2.92
N ASN A 122 -6.64 11.99 -2.99
CA ASN A 122 -5.86 10.80 -3.33
C ASN A 122 -6.75 9.74 -3.99
N ASN A 123 -6.15 8.66 -4.50
CA ASN A 123 -6.86 7.59 -5.21
C ASN A 123 -7.28 6.39 -4.34
N GLY A 124 -7.06 6.46 -3.02
CA GLY A 124 -7.48 5.42 -2.08
C GLY A 124 -9.00 5.38 -1.89
N THR A 125 -9.51 4.20 -1.59
CA THR A 125 -10.95 3.95 -1.41
C THR A 125 -11.35 4.10 0.06
N LYS A 126 -12.13 5.14 0.37
CA LYS A 126 -12.53 5.46 1.75
C LYS A 126 -13.38 4.38 2.44
N SER A 127 -14.13 3.54 1.70
CA SER A 127 -14.90 2.45 2.33
C SER A 127 -14.01 1.35 2.90
N ILE A 128 -12.81 1.16 2.35
CA ILE A 128 -11.84 0.16 2.81
C ILE A 128 -11.31 0.51 4.20
N THR A 129 -11.06 1.80 4.47
CA THR A 129 -10.49 2.26 5.75
C THR A 129 -11.42 1.97 6.94
N LYS A 130 -12.73 2.20 6.78
CA LYS A 130 -13.78 1.88 7.77
C LYS A 130 -13.83 0.40 8.14
N GLY A 131 -13.42 -0.47 7.22
CA GLY A 131 -13.30 -1.90 7.46
C GLY A 131 -12.20 -2.25 8.46
N ILE A 132 -11.10 -1.50 8.45
CA ILE A 132 -9.85 -1.81 9.16
C ILE A 132 -9.75 -1.08 10.51
N VAL A 133 -10.17 0.17 10.55
CA VAL A 133 -10.08 1.03 11.74
C VAL A 133 -11.25 0.72 12.69
N ALA A 134 -10.97 0.55 13.99
CA ALA A 134 -11.96 0.05 14.96
C ALA A 134 -13.05 1.08 15.31
N LEU A 135 -12.66 2.35 15.40
CA LEU A 135 -13.44 3.57 15.59
C LEU A 135 -12.57 4.70 15.01
N PRO A 136 -13.12 5.86 14.55
CA PRO A 136 -12.26 7.00 14.21
C PRO A 136 -11.36 7.25 15.42
N TYR A 137 -10.10 6.85 15.32
CA TYR A 137 -9.16 6.88 16.44
C TYR A 137 -8.76 8.34 16.60
N SER A 138 -9.65 9.11 17.20
CA SER A 138 -9.49 10.54 17.28
C SER A 138 -8.44 10.85 18.34
N ALA A 139 -7.72 11.96 18.17
CA ALA A 139 -6.86 12.47 19.22
C ALA A 139 -7.63 12.70 20.54
N ALA A 140 -8.95 12.92 20.48
CA ALA A 140 -9.81 13.05 21.66
C ALA A 140 -9.89 11.75 22.48
N ASP A 141 -9.88 10.58 21.83
CA ASP A 141 -9.90 9.29 22.54
C ASP A 141 -8.58 9.01 23.27
N ARG A 142 -7.44 9.48 22.72
CA ARG A 142 -6.15 9.43 23.44
C ARG A 142 -6.20 10.22 24.74
N PHE A 143 -6.76 11.43 24.70
CA PHE A 143 -6.89 12.28 25.88
C PHE A 143 -7.89 11.73 26.89
N ALA A 144 -9.04 11.22 26.43
CA ALA A 144 -10.05 10.62 27.30
C ALA A 144 -9.50 9.37 28.02
N GLN A 145 -8.78 8.50 27.30
CA GLN A 145 -8.25 7.28 27.88
C GLN A 145 -7.07 7.53 28.83
N SER A 146 -6.21 8.52 28.54
CA SER A 146 -5.14 8.92 29.45
C SER A 146 -5.68 9.59 30.73
N SER A 147 -6.72 10.41 30.61
CA SER A 147 -7.32 11.09 31.77
C SER A 147 -8.10 10.13 32.67
N ILE A 148 -8.82 9.15 32.13
CA ILE A 148 -9.49 8.11 32.95
C ILE A 148 -8.46 7.30 33.77
N LEU A 149 -7.33 6.92 33.18
CA LEU A 149 -6.28 6.17 33.89
C LEU A 149 -5.69 6.97 35.06
N GLN A 150 -5.44 8.27 34.85
CA GLN A 150 -4.93 9.17 35.87
C GLN A 150 -5.93 9.40 37.00
N VAL A 151 -7.21 9.59 36.67
CA VAL A 151 -8.29 9.76 37.67
C VAL A 151 -8.46 8.48 38.49
N ALA A 152 -8.49 7.30 37.85
CA ALA A 152 -8.62 6.02 38.55
C ALA A 152 -7.43 5.76 39.50
N ALA A 153 -6.20 6.02 39.05
CA ALA A 153 -5.02 5.92 39.91
C ALA A 153 -5.08 6.88 41.10
N GLY A 154 -5.52 8.13 40.88
CA GLY A 154 -5.72 9.13 41.94
C GLY A 154 -6.74 8.69 42.98
N ILE A 155 -7.90 8.16 42.55
CA ILE A 155 -8.93 7.63 43.46
C ILE A 155 -8.37 6.47 44.29
N CYS A 156 -7.65 5.52 43.67
CA CYS A 156 -7.04 4.39 44.39
C CYS A 156 -6.03 4.86 45.45
N ILE A 157 -5.21 5.88 45.16
CA ILE A 157 -4.26 6.45 46.13
C ILE A 157 -4.99 7.09 47.31
N ILE A 158 -6.07 7.85 47.05
CA ILE A 158 -6.86 8.50 48.10
C ILE A 158 -7.54 7.45 48.98
N LEU A 159 -8.13 6.42 48.39
CA LEU A 159 -8.77 5.34 49.13
C LEU A 159 -7.76 4.56 49.98
N TYR A 160 -6.57 4.28 49.42
CA TYR A 160 -5.48 3.64 50.17
C TYR A 160 -5.02 4.50 51.35
N ALA A 161 -4.79 5.80 51.14
CA ALA A 161 -4.38 6.72 52.19
C ALA A 161 -5.44 6.83 53.31
N ARG A 162 -6.73 6.89 52.95
CA ARG A 162 -7.82 6.91 53.94
C ARG A 162 -7.94 5.60 54.71
N LEU A 163 -7.80 4.47 54.03
CA LEU A 163 -7.83 3.16 54.67
C LEU A 163 -6.64 2.98 55.62
N HIS A 164 -5.44 3.37 55.19
CA HIS A 164 -4.25 3.33 56.02
C HIS A 164 -4.38 4.23 57.25
N HIS A 165 -4.89 5.46 57.08
CA HIS A 165 -5.11 6.38 58.20
C HIS A 165 -6.14 5.83 59.20
N TYR A 166 -7.24 5.26 58.71
CA TYR A 166 -8.26 4.63 59.55
C TYR A 166 -7.70 3.46 60.37
N ILE A 167 -6.90 2.59 59.74
CA ILE A 167 -6.25 1.46 60.42
C ILE A 167 -5.28 1.96 61.50
N THR A 168 -4.44 2.97 61.21
CA THR A 168 -3.50 3.53 62.21
C THR A 168 -4.18 4.25 63.37
N CYS A 169 -5.43 4.72 63.21
CA CYS A 169 -6.20 5.33 64.31
C CYS A 169 -6.94 4.30 65.18
N LEU A 170 -7.04 3.04 64.74
CA LEU A 170 -7.72 1.96 65.47
C LEU A 170 -6.76 1.05 66.27
N THR A 171 -5.45 1.21 66.07
CA THR A 171 -4.37 0.56 66.82
C THR A 171 -3.75 1.52 67.80
#